data_AF-A0A5P8WGT4-F1
#
_entry.id   AF-A0A5P8WGT4-F1
#
_cell.length_a   1.000
_cell.length_b   1.000
_cell.length_c   1.000
_cell.angle_alpha   90.00
_cell.angle_beta   90.00
_cell.angle_gamma   90.00
#
_symmetry.space_group_name_H-M   'P 1'
#
loop_
_entity.id
_entity.type
_entity.pdbx_description
1 polymer ?
#
loop_
_entity_poly.entity_id
_entity_poly.type
_entity_poly.pdbx_seq_one_letter_code
_entity_poly.pdbx_strand_id
1 'polypeptide(L)'
;MYLNGMGFRGIERVKGVHHTTIIYWVKQLGEKLPDAPKEDVIPEVGELDELETFVGSKKNKIWLWTAVNHFTQGILAWVLGDHSAETFEPLWEIAKQ
;
A
#
# COMPACT_ATOMS: atom_id res chain seq x y z
N MET A 1 3.53 2.48 15.78
CA MET A 1 4.38 3.69 15.66
C MET A 1 4.70 3.98 14.19
N TYR A 2 5.37 3.10 13.46
CA TYR A 2 5.67 3.30 12.03
C TYR A 2 4.41 3.49 11.17
N LEU A 3 3.45 2.55 11.27
CA LEU A 3 2.16 2.60 10.56
C LEU A 3 1.29 3.83 10.93
N ASN A 4 1.60 4.51 12.03
CA ASN A 4 0.92 5.74 12.45
C ASN A 4 1.66 7.00 11.97
N GLY A 5 2.56 6.87 10.98
CA GLY A 5 3.29 7.99 10.38
C GLY A 5 4.60 8.39 11.06
N MET A 6 5.04 7.68 12.11
CA MET A 6 6.31 8.02 12.76
C MET A 6 7.51 7.47 11.99
N GLY A 7 8.43 8.35 11.58
CA GLY A 7 9.69 7.93 10.95
C GLY A 7 10.57 7.06 11.86
N PHE A 8 11.35 6.14 11.29
CA PHE A 8 12.12 5.15 12.03
C PHE A 8 13.10 5.74 13.07
N ARG A 9 13.75 6.87 12.77
CA ARG A 9 14.61 7.59 13.74
C ARG A 9 13.81 8.20 14.89
N GLY A 10 12.54 8.54 14.66
CA GLY A 10 11.62 8.98 15.71
C GLY A 10 11.31 7.83 16.68
N ILE A 11 11.06 6.63 16.14
CA ILE A 11 10.81 5.43 16.94
C ILE A 11 12.05 5.08 17.77
N GLU A 12 13.25 5.17 17.18
CA GLU A 12 14.51 4.98 17.90
C GLU A 12 14.61 5.88 19.14
N ARG A 13 14.35 7.18 19.00
CA ARG A 13 14.39 8.13 20.13
C ARG A 13 13.42 7.78 21.26
N VAL A 14 12.27 7.20 20.94
CA VAL A 14 11.25 6.83 21.92
C VAL A 14 11.53 5.46 22.56
N LYS A 15 12.10 4.52 21.80
CA LYS A 15 12.27 3.12 22.22
C LYS A 15 13.68 2.74 22.63
N GLY A 16 14.69 3.56 22.31
CA GLY A 16 16.10 3.24 22.53
C GLY A 16 16.65 2.12 21.64
N VAL A 17 15.91 1.74 20.59
CA VAL A 17 16.27 0.68 19.63
C VAL A 17 16.75 1.33 18.34
N HIS A 18 17.92 0.96 17.85
CA HIS A 18 18.48 1.53 16.62
C HIS A 18 17.52 1.37 15.42
N HIS A 19 17.32 2.44 14.64
CA HIS A 19 16.33 2.48 13.55
C HIS A 19 16.49 1.36 12.52
N THR A 20 17.71 0.89 12.24
CA THR A 20 17.94 -0.24 11.32
C THR A 20 17.31 -1.54 11.81
N THR A 21 17.34 -1.80 13.13
CA THR A 21 16.70 -2.98 13.74
C THR A 21 15.18 -2.89 13.59
N ILE A 22 14.61 -1.70 13.76
CA ILE A 22 13.18 -1.46 13.56
C ILE A 22 12.78 -1.68 12.10
N ILE A 23 13.58 -1.19 11.13
CA ILE A 23 13.36 -1.44 9.70
C ILE A 23 13.35 -2.94 9.41
N TYR A 24 14.31 -3.68 9.96
CA TYR A 24 14.41 -5.13 9.77
C TYR A 24 13.15 -5.85 10.28
N TRP A 25 12.67 -5.54 11.49
CA TRP A 25 11.44 -6.13 12.01
C TRP A 25 10.21 -5.78 11.18
N VAL A 26 10.09 -4.54 10.68
CA VAL A 26 8.99 -4.14 9.81
C VAL A 26 9.01 -4.93 8.50
N LYS A 27 10.18 -5.14 7.89
CA LYS A 27 10.32 -5.97 6.68
C LYS A 27 9.91 -7.42 6.93
N GLN A 28 10.44 -8.04 7.99
CA GLN A 28 10.11 -9.42 8.35
C GLN A 28 8.62 -9.64 8.63
N LEU A 29 7.95 -8.64 9.21
CA LEU A 29 6.51 -8.72 9.44
C LEU A 29 5.74 -8.52 8.13
N GLY A 30 6.16 -7.54 7.30
CA GLY A 30 5.54 -7.26 6.01
C GLY A 30 5.58 -8.44 5.05
N GLU A 31 6.70 -9.17 5.00
CA GLU A 31 6.85 -10.37 4.17
C GLU A 31 5.87 -11.51 4.53
N LYS A 32 5.28 -11.48 5.72
CA LYS A 32 4.29 -12.48 6.18
C LYS A 32 2.85 -12.07 5.90
N LEU A 33 2.62 -10.82 5.51
CA LEU A 33 1.28 -10.31 5.22
C LEU A 33 0.90 -10.65 3.78
N PRO A 34 -0.40 -10.89 3.51
CA PRO A 34 -0.87 -10.96 2.14
C PRO A 34 -0.77 -9.58 1.47
N ASP A 35 -0.71 -9.56 0.14
CA ASP A 35 -0.63 -8.30 -0.62
C ASP A 35 -1.85 -7.41 -0.40
N ALA A 36 -3.05 -7.99 -0.37
CA ALA A 36 -4.29 -7.31 -0.02
C ALA A 36 -5.07 -8.09 1.06
N PRO A 37 -5.86 -7.41 1.92
CA PRO A 37 -6.80 -8.07 2.80
C PRO A 37 -7.74 -8.97 1.99
N LYS A 38 -8.03 -10.17 2.48
CA LYS A 38 -9.08 -11.00 1.89
C LYS A 38 -10.43 -10.44 2.31
N GLU A 39 -11.19 -9.90 1.39
CA GLU A 39 -12.62 -9.64 1.62
C GLU A 39 -13.42 -10.91 1.32
N ASP A 40 -14.28 -11.31 2.25
CA ASP A 40 -15.17 -12.46 2.09
C ASP A 40 -16.35 -12.17 1.14
N VAL A 41 -16.63 -10.88 0.89
CA VAL A 41 -17.74 -10.39 0.07
C VAL A 41 -17.23 -9.26 -0.82
N ILE A 42 -17.35 -9.44 -2.13
CA ILE A 42 -17.08 -8.35 -3.09
C ILE A 42 -18.24 -7.34 -3.01
N PRO A 43 -17.98 -6.05 -2.78
CA PRO A 43 -19.05 -5.04 -2.71
C PRO A 43 -19.70 -4.83 -4.07
N GLU A 44 -21.00 -4.47 -4.07
CA GLU A 44 -21.73 -4.11 -5.30
C GLU A 44 -21.16 -2.86 -5.99
N VAL A 45 -20.50 -1.99 -5.22
CA VAL A 45 -19.88 -0.76 -5.70
C VAL A 45 -18.46 -0.65 -5.12
N GLY A 46 -17.47 -0.64 -5.99
CA GLY A 46 -16.09 -0.26 -5.69
C GLY A 46 -15.75 1.11 -6.29
N GLU A 47 -14.85 1.84 -5.64
CA GLU A 47 -14.26 3.06 -6.17
C GLU A 47 -12.82 2.81 -6.59
N LEU A 48 -12.37 3.52 -7.62
CA LEU A 48 -10.98 3.52 -8.05
C LEU A 48 -10.33 4.83 -7.59
N ASP A 49 -9.15 4.72 -7.00
CA ASP A 49 -8.34 5.86 -6.57
C ASP A 49 -6.89 5.70 -7.00
N GLU A 50 -6.19 6.82 -7.17
CA GLU A 50 -4.80 6.88 -7.60
C GLU A 50 -3.95 7.77 -6.70
N LEU A 51 -2.70 7.36 -6.50
CA LEU A 51 -1.71 8.15 -5.79
C LEU A 51 -0.39 8.18 -6.55
N GLU A 52 0.01 9.38 -6.97
CA GLU A 52 1.35 9.64 -7.53
C GLU A 52 2.36 9.87 -6.38
N THR A 53 3.45 9.11 -6.39
CA THR A 53 4.60 9.32 -5.49
C THR A 53 5.93 9.09 -6.22
N PHE A 54 7.06 9.11 -5.50
CA PHE A 54 8.37 8.85 -6.07
C PHE A 54 9.32 8.17 -5.09
N VAL A 55 10.28 7.39 -5.61
CA VAL A 55 11.31 6.72 -4.80
C VAL A 55 12.69 7.31 -5.10
N GLY A 56 13.31 7.91 -4.08
CA GLY A 56 14.65 8.48 -4.14
C GLY A 56 14.73 9.84 -4.86
N SER A 57 14.13 9.96 -6.05
CA SER A 57 14.09 11.21 -6.81
C SER A 57 12.73 11.41 -7.49
N LYS A 58 12.30 12.67 -7.67
CA LYS A 58 11.02 13.01 -8.34
C LYS A 58 10.91 12.57 -9.80
N LYS A 59 12.05 12.22 -10.44
CA LYS A 59 12.07 11.65 -11.79
C LYS A 59 11.63 10.18 -11.79
N ASN A 60 11.83 9.48 -10.69
CA ASN A 60 11.41 8.09 -10.52
C ASN A 60 10.01 8.05 -9.89
N LYS A 61 9.02 8.44 -10.70
CA LYS A 61 7.62 8.45 -10.28
C LYS A 61 7.07 7.03 -10.20
N ILE A 62 6.19 6.81 -9.23
CA ILE A 62 5.47 5.56 -9.01
C ILE A 62 4.00 5.91 -8.83
N TRP A 63 3.12 5.19 -9.53
CA TRP A 63 1.68 5.22 -9.30
C TRP A 63 1.27 4.06 -8.43
N LEU A 64 0.47 4.37 -7.41
CA LEU A 64 -0.31 3.41 -6.66
C LEU A 64 -1.76 3.54 -7.11
N TRP A 65 -2.25 2.51 -7.78
CA TRP A 65 -3.66 2.37 -8.13
C TRP A 65 -4.33 1.51 -7.07
N THR A 66 -5.50 1.93 -6.60
CA THR A 66 -6.26 1.19 -5.57
C THR A 66 -7.71 1.03 -5.98
N ALA A 67 -8.27 -0.14 -5.70
CA ALA A 67 -9.70 -0.36 -5.67
C ALA A 67 -10.13 -0.41 -4.20
N VAL A 68 -11.10 0.43 -3.83
CA VAL A 68 -11.58 0.56 -2.46
C VAL A 68 -13.07 0.26 -2.38
N ASN A 69 -13.49 -0.28 -1.24
CA ASN A 69 -14.89 -0.58 -0.99
C ASN A 69 -15.65 0.72 -0.66
N HIS A 70 -16.73 1.01 -1.40
CA HIS A 70 -17.52 2.24 -1.20
C HIS A 70 -18.27 2.25 0.14
N PHE A 71 -18.72 1.08 0.61
CA PHE A 71 -19.62 0.94 1.75
C PHE A 71 -18.89 0.73 3.07
N THR A 72 -17.75 0.04 3.05
CA THR A 72 -16.96 -0.26 4.24
C THR A 72 -15.50 0.13 4.05
N GLN A 73 -14.83 0.49 5.14
CA GLN A 73 -13.39 0.77 5.09
C GLN A 73 -12.62 -0.50 4.68
N GLY A 74 -12.00 -0.47 3.51
CA GLY A 74 -11.25 -1.61 2.99
C GLY A 74 -10.61 -1.31 1.64
N ILE A 75 -9.39 -1.82 1.45
CA ILE A 75 -8.74 -1.90 0.14
C ILE A 75 -9.04 -3.29 -0.42
N LEU A 76 -9.67 -3.33 -1.58
CA LEU A 76 -10.02 -4.57 -2.30
C LEU A 76 -8.80 -5.15 -2.99
N ALA A 77 -8.08 -4.30 -3.70
CA ALA A 77 -6.87 -4.63 -4.43
C ALA A 77 -6.08 -3.36 -4.74
N TRP A 78 -4.82 -3.52 -5.10
CA TRP A 78 -3.97 -2.42 -5.54
C TRP A 78 -2.90 -2.93 -6.50
N VAL A 79 -2.36 -2.02 -7.31
CA VAL A 79 -1.21 -2.29 -8.17
C VAL A 79 -0.26 -1.09 -8.16
N LEU A 80 1.05 -1.38 -8.21
CA LEU A 80 2.11 -0.37 -8.27
C LEU A 80 2.79 -0.42 -9.63
N GLY A 81 3.06 0.74 -10.20
CA GLY A 81 3.83 0.85 -11.44
C GLY A 81 3.87 2.27 -11.95
N ASP A 82 3.54 2.47 -13.22
CA ASP A 82 3.41 3.77 -13.86
C ASP A 82 1.94 4.13 -14.13
N HIS A 83 1.74 5.31 -14.75
CA HIS A 83 0.43 5.81 -15.14
C HIS A 83 0.01 5.26 -16.52
N SER A 84 0.15 3.95 -16.71
CA SER A 84 -0.23 3.27 -17.96
C SER A 84 -1.45 2.36 -17.75
N ALA A 85 -2.15 2.08 -18.85
CA ALA A 85 -3.29 1.16 -18.83
C ALA A 85 -2.82 -0.27 -18.57
N GLU A 86 -1.61 -0.62 -19.02
CA GLU A 86 -0.97 -1.92 -18.81
C GLU A 86 -0.69 -2.19 -17.32
N THR A 87 -0.22 -1.17 -16.59
CA THR A 87 -0.07 -1.27 -15.12
C THR A 87 -1.43 -1.42 -14.44
N PHE A 88 -2.46 -0.73 -14.93
CA PHE A 88 -3.80 -0.72 -14.33
C PHE A 88 -4.62 -1.99 -14.61
N GLU A 89 -4.41 -2.65 -15.75
CA GLU A 89 -5.21 -3.78 -16.23
C GLU A 89 -5.41 -4.90 -15.19
N PRO A 90 -4.39 -5.37 -14.45
CA PRO A 90 -4.58 -6.41 -13.45
C PRO A 90 -5.55 -6.02 -12.33
N LEU A 91 -5.56 -4.74 -11.95
CA LEU A 91 -6.49 -4.21 -10.94
C LEU A 91 -7.92 -4.17 -11.48
N TRP A 92 -8.08 -3.77 -12.75
CA TRP A 92 -9.38 -3.71 -13.39
C TRP A 92 -10.05 -5.08 -13.54
N GLU A 93 -9.27 -6.12 -13.85
CA GLU A 93 -9.79 -7.50 -13.92
C GLU A 93 -10.35 -8.00 -12.58
N ILE A 94 -9.85 -7.48 -11.46
CA ILE A 94 -10.37 -7.76 -10.12
C ILE A 94 -11.62 -6.92 -9.84
N ALA A 95 -11.60 -5.64 -10.18
CA ALA A 95 -12.65 -4.68 -9.82
C ALA A 95 -13.92 -4.76 -10.70
N LYS A 96 -13.84 -5.29 -11.92
CA LYS A 96 -14.96 -5.29 -12.88
C LYS A 96 -16.00 -6.41 -12.68
N GLN A 97 -15.77 -7.32 -11.73
CA GLN A 97 -16.64 -8.48 -11.46
C GLN A 97 -17.91 -8.06 -10.72
#